data_AF-A0A0S7Y133-F1
#
_entry.id   AF-A0A0S7Y133-F1
#
_cell.length_a   1.000
_cell.length_b   1.000
_cell.length_c   1.000
_cell.angle_alpha   90.00
_cell.angle_beta   90.00
_cell.angle_gamma   90.00
#
_symmetry.space_group_name_H-M   'P 1'
#
loop_
_entity.id
_entity.type
_entity.pdbx_description
1 polymer ?
#
loop_
_entity_poly.entity_id
_entity_poly.type
_entity_poly.pdbx_seq_one_letter_code
_entity_poly.pdbx_strand_id
1 'polypeptide(L)'
;MATIRRDDGLQFIIRPYRELLESRRTSILKREIRILSRKYGENVRLFKQDKDKFEAVFSRDSGFLLGETIWIYLNKPRNLIYCEALPEPRQALLIVIRDGIVFLDNKMSFTTLIDELISLSIFDEKYDIYVYGDVPLGNSKEYGKFTFTNENVNSFKVLEEPLLSKLSVYEEAQLQPLKLALTSPCLGKSKFIPIVISVAIIVAVSIACHIYGSVPSETFSNMKLVGSRPPVNPYHEYYEALATPQPQQQLIEFVLVTRSAYTLPGWKINNVSYNDNRYTIQLASTGGSIASVQSWAELNNINMNLEAEKIILNAPSLLNNRSQFTTIYPIQQVLGLLIDDINRIFPSKGITFSDITNYQHYKETDVTVNFSKIDPGVLILMGQEIDELPVAINMINITPQDGLFSGDITLKVLGD
;
A
#
# COMPACT_ATOMS: atom_id res chain seq x y z
N MET A 1 5.21 7.19 12.86
CA MET A 1 5.39 5.86 13.48
C MET A 1 5.60 6.09 14.97
N ALA A 2 5.26 5.11 15.80
CA ALA A 2 5.46 5.26 17.24
C ALA A 2 6.88 4.81 17.61
N THR A 3 7.49 5.52 18.56
CA THR A 3 8.85 5.24 19.02
C THR A 3 8.87 5.25 20.54
N ILE A 4 9.77 4.47 21.12
CA ILE A 4 10.05 4.48 22.55
C ILE A 4 11.49 4.96 22.72
N ARG A 5 11.67 6.05 23.46
CA ARG A 5 12.99 6.59 23.76
C ARG A 5 13.31 6.31 25.22
N ARG A 6 14.47 5.69 25.46
CA ARG A 6 14.99 5.43 26.80
C ARG A 6 15.75 6.66 27.30
N ASP A 7 15.92 6.77 28.61
CA ASP A 7 16.57 7.90 29.27
C ASP A 7 18.03 8.13 28.82
N ASP A 8 18.72 7.07 28.40
CA ASP A 8 20.07 7.14 27.83
C ASP A 8 20.10 7.62 26.36
N GLY A 9 18.94 7.94 25.80
CA GLY A 9 18.78 8.47 24.45
C GLY A 9 18.60 7.40 23.38
N LEU A 10 18.66 6.10 23.71
CA LEU A 10 18.39 5.04 22.74
C LEU A 10 16.94 5.09 22.27
N GLN A 11 16.76 4.88 20.96
CA GLN A 11 15.47 4.95 20.30
C GLN A 11 15.10 3.58 19.72
N PHE A 12 13.97 3.07 20.18
CA PHE A 12 13.35 1.86 19.69
C PHE A 12 12.14 2.21 18.82
N ILE A 13 12.04 1.57 17.67
CA ILE A 13 10.92 1.70 16.74
C ILE A 13 9.90 0.62 17.08
N ILE A 14 8.63 1.01 17.19
CA ILE A 14 7.49 0.11 17.39
C ILE A 14 6.50 0.28 16.23
N ARG A 15 5.81 -0.81 15.87
CA ARG A 15 4.91 -0.85 14.72
C ARG A 15 5.54 -0.30 13.43
N PRO A 16 6.76 -0.75 13.05
CA PRO A 16 7.29 -0.43 11.74
C PRO A 16 6.39 -1.03 10.64
N TYR A 17 6.48 -0.51 9.42
CA TYR A 17 5.84 -1.17 8.28
C TYR A 17 6.66 -2.40 7.90
N ARG A 18 6.01 -3.54 7.71
CA ARG A 18 6.65 -4.82 7.35
C ARG A 18 6.02 -5.33 6.07
N GLU A 19 6.85 -5.79 5.15
CA GLU A 19 6.41 -6.40 3.89
C GLU A 19 7.17 -7.69 3.63
N LEU A 20 6.44 -8.74 3.23
CA LEU A 20 7.05 -9.98 2.79
C LEU A 20 7.32 -9.90 1.28
N LEU A 21 8.59 -9.89 0.91
CA LEU A 21 9.05 -9.77 -0.47
C LEU A 21 9.53 -11.12 -0.98
N GLU A 22 8.99 -11.54 -2.13
CA GLU A 22 9.38 -12.77 -2.80
C GLU A 22 9.94 -12.47 -4.20
N SER A 23 11.25 -12.68 -4.39
CA SER A 23 11.82 -12.53 -5.73
C SER A 23 13.15 -13.27 -5.90
N ARG A 24 13.25 -14.03 -7.00
CA ARG A 24 14.50 -14.66 -7.46
C ARG A 24 15.50 -13.66 -8.05
N ARG A 25 15.05 -12.46 -8.44
CA ARG A 25 15.88 -11.46 -9.11
C ARG A 25 16.19 -10.31 -8.16
N THR A 26 17.43 -10.23 -7.68
CA THR A 26 17.91 -9.16 -6.79
C THR A 26 17.62 -7.75 -7.32
N SER A 27 17.63 -7.53 -8.63
CA SER A 27 17.32 -6.22 -9.22
C SER A 27 15.87 -5.79 -9.02
N ILE A 28 14.93 -6.72 -9.11
CA ILE A 28 13.50 -6.49 -8.88
C ILE A 28 13.28 -6.21 -7.40
N LEU A 29 13.83 -7.05 -6.53
CA LEU A 29 13.76 -6.87 -5.08
C LEU A 29 14.32 -5.50 -4.64
N LYS A 30 15.47 -5.08 -5.17
CA LYS A 30 16.03 -3.75 -4.90
C LYS A 30 15.18 -2.61 -5.45
N ARG A 31 14.42 -2.81 -6.53
CA ARG A 31 13.50 -1.79 -7.05
C ARG A 31 12.30 -1.66 -6.13
N GLU A 32 11.71 -2.77 -5.74
CA GLU A 32 10.56 -2.85 -4.84
C GLU A 32 10.86 -2.23 -3.47
N ILE A 33 11.99 -2.60 -2.85
CA ILE A 33 12.44 -1.99 -1.60
C ILE A 33 12.57 -0.46 -1.72
N ARG A 34 13.04 0.06 -2.87
CA ARG A 34 13.13 1.52 -3.08
C ARG A 34 11.75 2.19 -3.23
N ILE A 35 10.78 1.49 -3.80
CA ILE A 35 9.42 2.01 -3.94
C ILE A 35 8.78 2.07 -2.54
N LEU A 36 8.84 0.97 -1.81
CA LEU A 36 8.31 0.87 -0.44
C LEU A 36 8.99 1.88 0.51
N SER A 37 10.30 2.07 0.40
CA SER A 37 11.00 3.04 1.26
C SER A 37 10.55 4.48 1.03
N ARG A 38 10.13 4.85 -0.18
CA ARG A 38 9.60 6.20 -0.44
C ARG A 38 8.27 6.45 0.27
N LYS A 39 7.47 5.40 0.44
CA LYS A 39 6.13 5.47 1.08
C LYS A 39 6.24 5.35 2.61
N TYR A 40 7.01 4.37 3.08
CA TYR A 40 7.02 3.95 4.48
C TYR A 40 8.26 4.40 5.28
N GLY A 41 9.31 4.86 4.61
CA GLY A 41 10.48 5.49 5.23
C GLY A 41 11.82 4.96 4.72
N GLU A 42 12.85 5.80 4.82
CA GLU A 42 14.17 5.52 4.26
C GLU A 42 15.08 4.68 5.16
N ASN A 43 14.68 4.41 6.40
CA ASN A 43 15.38 3.50 7.29
C ASN A 43 14.79 2.09 7.12
N VAL A 44 15.62 1.16 6.68
CA VAL A 44 15.22 -0.17 6.23
C VAL A 44 16.05 -1.23 6.93
N ARG A 45 15.40 -2.34 7.29
CA ARG A 45 16.05 -3.58 7.69
C ARG A 45 15.52 -4.72 6.84
N LEU A 46 16.39 -5.63 6.44
CA LEU A 46 16.04 -6.80 5.64
C LEU A 46 16.40 -8.06 6.41
N PHE A 47 15.42 -8.92 6.62
CA PHE A 47 15.59 -10.25 7.18
C PHE A 47 15.41 -11.28 6.08
N LYS A 48 16.32 -12.24 6.00
CA LYS A 48 16.20 -13.35 5.06
C LYS A 48 15.47 -14.49 5.76
N GLN A 49 14.28 -14.84 5.28
CA GLN A 49 13.50 -15.95 5.83
C GLN A 49 13.83 -17.26 5.11
N ASP A 50 13.92 -17.22 3.79
CA ASP A 50 14.25 -18.39 2.96
C ASP A 50 15.12 -17.97 1.76
N LYS A 51 15.39 -18.89 0.81
CA LYS A 51 16.25 -18.67 -0.36
C LYS A 51 15.85 -17.43 -1.16
N ASP A 52 14.56 -17.25 -1.38
CA ASP A 52 13.98 -16.18 -2.20
C ASP A 52 12.95 -15.30 -1.45
N LYS A 53 12.78 -15.52 -0.13
CA LYS A 53 11.83 -14.79 0.72
C LYS A 53 12.54 -13.89 1.72
N PHE A 54 12.12 -12.63 1.74
CA PHE A 54 12.70 -11.59 2.58
C PHE A 54 11.60 -10.85 3.30
N GLU A 55 11.81 -10.53 4.57
CA GLU A 55 10.99 -9.54 5.26
C GLU A 55 11.73 -8.21 5.21
N ALA A 56 11.06 -7.19 4.67
CA ALA A 56 11.56 -5.84 4.63
C ALA A 56 10.79 -4.99 5.63
N VAL A 57 11.53 -4.38 6.55
CA VAL A 57 10.99 -3.55 7.63
C VAL A 57 11.39 -2.11 7.39
N PHE A 58 10.43 -1.20 7.38
CA PHE A 58 10.59 0.20 6.99
C PHE A 58 10.17 1.14 8.12
N SER A 59 10.94 2.20 8.30
CA SER A 59 10.65 3.27 9.23
C SER A 59 11.11 4.62 8.70
N ARG A 60 10.34 5.68 9.01
CA ARG A 60 10.77 7.07 8.78
C ARG A 60 11.86 7.48 9.76
N ASP A 61 11.78 6.97 10.98
CA ASP A 61 12.71 7.26 12.06
C ASP A 61 13.83 6.20 12.13
N SER A 62 15.05 6.63 12.44
CA SER A 62 16.17 5.73 12.71
C SER A 62 16.07 5.14 14.12
N GLY A 63 16.55 3.92 14.31
CA GLY A 63 16.59 3.30 15.62
C GLY A 63 16.73 1.79 15.52
N PHE A 64 16.41 1.12 16.62
CA PHE A 64 16.40 -0.34 16.71
C PHE A 64 14.97 -0.85 16.72
N LEU A 65 14.71 -1.94 16.01
CA LEU A 65 13.40 -2.56 16.04
C LEU A 65 13.16 -3.21 17.41
N LEU A 66 12.11 -2.80 18.11
CA LEU A 66 11.91 -3.22 19.49
C LEU A 66 11.61 -4.72 19.60
N GLY A 67 10.69 -5.22 18.76
CA GLY A 67 10.30 -6.63 18.71
C GLY A 67 11.51 -7.56 18.59
N GLU A 68 12.36 -7.28 17.61
CA GLU A 68 13.57 -8.04 17.32
C GLU A 68 14.59 -7.92 18.45
N THR A 69 14.74 -6.74 19.05
CA THR A 69 15.69 -6.53 20.16
C THR A 69 15.30 -7.39 21.37
N ILE A 70 14.02 -7.42 21.74
CA ILE A 70 13.52 -8.28 22.84
C ILE A 70 13.64 -9.75 22.48
N TRP A 71 13.28 -10.11 21.24
CA TRP A 71 13.36 -11.48 20.76
C TRP A 71 14.80 -12.01 20.79
N ILE A 72 15.78 -11.22 20.35
CA ILE A 72 17.21 -11.55 20.44
C ILE A 72 17.64 -11.71 21.90
N TYR A 73 17.27 -10.76 22.77
CA TYR A 73 17.62 -10.80 24.19
C TYR A 73 17.13 -12.08 24.89
N LEU A 74 15.94 -12.56 24.52
CA LEU A 74 15.32 -13.78 25.06
C LEU A 74 15.78 -15.07 24.35
N ASN A 75 16.88 -15.03 23.58
CA ASN A 75 17.46 -16.16 22.84
C ASN A 75 16.58 -16.72 21.71
N LYS A 76 15.84 -15.84 21.03
CA LYS A 76 15.08 -16.13 19.80
C LYS A 76 14.12 -17.35 19.90
N PRO A 77 13.23 -17.44 20.91
CA PRO A 77 12.19 -18.47 20.95
C PRO A 77 11.31 -18.43 19.70
N ARG A 78 10.84 -19.59 19.21
CA ARG A 78 10.06 -19.66 17.98
C ARG A 78 8.75 -18.89 18.08
N ASN A 79 8.03 -19.08 19.18
CA ASN A 79 6.78 -18.38 19.49
C ASN A 79 6.92 -17.72 20.87
N LEU A 80 6.71 -16.41 20.94
CA LEU A 80 6.93 -15.62 22.14
C LEU A 80 5.79 -14.64 22.35
N ILE A 81 5.33 -14.54 23.59
CA ILE A 81 4.53 -13.41 24.05
C ILE A 81 5.32 -12.71 25.16
N TYR A 82 5.71 -11.48 24.92
CA TYR A 82 6.33 -10.62 25.91
C TYR A 82 5.38 -9.50 26.29
N CYS A 83 5.12 -9.33 27.58
CA CYS A 83 4.24 -8.30 28.10
C CYS A 83 4.89 -7.56 29.27
N GLU A 84 5.05 -6.24 29.14
CA GLU A 84 5.67 -5.39 30.17
C GLU A 84 4.73 -4.23 30.51
N ALA A 85 4.39 -4.06 31.80
CA ALA A 85 3.69 -2.86 32.26
C ALA A 85 4.58 -1.63 32.06
N LEU A 86 4.03 -0.59 31.45
CA LEU A 86 4.73 0.68 31.26
C LEU A 86 4.48 1.62 32.46
N PRO A 87 5.31 2.66 32.65
CA PRO A 87 5.10 3.65 33.70
C PRO A 87 3.76 4.39 33.59
N GLU A 88 3.19 4.50 32.39
CA GLU A 88 1.87 5.09 32.21
C GLU A 88 0.74 4.19 32.74
N PRO A 89 -0.26 4.77 33.43
CA PRO A 89 -1.33 3.99 34.03
C PRO A 89 -2.07 3.13 33.01
N ARG A 90 -2.21 1.83 33.31
CA ARG A 90 -2.98 0.85 32.51
C ARG A 90 -2.51 0.73 31.06
N GLN A 91 -1.22 0.91 30.82
CA GLN A 91 -0.60 0.65 29.53
C GLN A 91 0.47 -0.42 29.65
N ALA A 92 0.58 -1.23 28.61
CA ALA A 92 1.61 -2.26 28.51
C ALA A 92 2.19 -2.29 27.11
N LEU A 93 3.44 -2.72 27.05
CA LEU A 93 4.10 -3.15 25.84
C LEU A 93 3.76 -4.62 25.61
N LEU A 94 3.25 -4.94 24.42
CA LEU A 94 2.99 -6.30 23.97
C LEU A 94 3.83 -6.58 22.73
N ILE A 95 4.64 -7.64 22.79
CA ILE A 95 5.39 -8.15 21.65
C ILE A 95 5.00 -9.61 21.44
N VAL A 96 4.67 -9.94 20.20
CA VAL A 96 4.28 -11.29 19.80
C VAL A 96 5.19 -11.73 18.66
N ILE A 97 5.85 -12.86 18.85
CA ILE A 97 6.62 -13.56 17.82
C ILE A 97 5.87 -14.84 17.47
N ARG A 98 5.69 -15.09 16.18
CA ARG A 98 5.11 -16.32 15.65
C ARG A 98 6.01 -16.88 14.57
N ASP A 99 6.36 -18.15 14.69
CA ASP A 99 7.27 -18.84 13.77
C ASP A 99 8.59 -18.09 13.50
N GLY A 100 9.12 -17.41 14.53
CA GLY A 100 10.35 -16.64 14.44
C GLY A 100 10.22 -15.31 13.70
N ILE A 101 9.00 -14.78 13.54
CA ILE A 101 8.73 -13.49 12.91
C ILE A 101 7.99 -12.60 13.91
N VAL A 102 8.35 -11.32 13.98
CA VAL A 102 7.62 -10.36 14.83
C VAL A 102 6.25 -10.11 14.20
N PHE A 103 5.21 -10.64 14.84
CA PHE A 103 3.82 -10.47 14.44
C PHE A 103 3.24 -9.14 14.95
N LEU A 104 3.60 -8.77 16.18
CA LEU A 104 3.12 -7.56 16.84
C LEU A 104 4.20 -6.98 17.75
N ASP A 105 4.39 -5.66 17.72
CA ASP A 105 5.25 -4.93 18.64
C ASP A 105 4.64 -3.56 18.95
N ASN A 106 3.81 -3.49 19.99
CA ASN A 106 2.99 -2.31 20.23
C ASN A 106 2.81 -1.97 21.72
N LYS A 107 2.65 -0.68 22.00
CA LYS A 107 2.17 -0.14 23.26
C LYS A 107 0.64 0.05 23.19
N MET A 108 -0.08 -0.46 24.17
CA MET A 108 -1.55 -0.42 24.19
C MET A 108 -2.13 -0.33 25.59
N SER A 109 -3.41 0.01 25.71
CA SER A 109 -4.13 -0.03 26.98
C SER A 109 -4.42 -1.47 27.39
N PHE A 110 -4.63 -1.70 28.69
CA PHE A 110 -4.99 -3.01 29.23
C PHE A 110 -6.26 -3.60 28.61
N THR A 111 -7.24 -2.76 28.25
CA THR A 111 -8.46 -3.23 27.58
C THR A 111 -8.15 -3.82 26.21
N THR A 112 -7.43 -3.08 25.36
CA THR A 112 -7.02 -3.55 24.03
C THR A 112 -6.07 -4.75 24.12
N LEU A 113 -5.21 -4.78 25.14
CA LEU A 113 -4.33 -5.91 25.38
C LEU A 113 -5.10 -7.21 25.57
N ILE A 114 -6.18 -7.19 26.35
CA ILE A 114 -7.03 -8.38 26.54
C ILE A 114 -7.64 -8.85 25.22
N ASP A 115 -8.14 -7.94 24.40
CA ASP A 115 -8.73 -8.27 23.10
C ASP A 115 -7.71 -8.94 22.16
N GLU A 116 -6.47 -8.44 22.14
CA GLU A 116 -5.36 -9.04 21.40
C GLU A 116 -5.00 -10.43 21.94
N LEU A 117 -4.90 -10.60 23.26
CA LEU A 117 -4.61 -11.90 23.88
C LEU A 117 -5.70 -12.95 23.61
N ILE A 118 -6.98 -12.55 23.63
CA ILE A 118 -8.09 -13.42 23.25
C ILE A 118 -7.90 -13.89 21.81
N SER A 119 -7.58 -12.99 20.89
CA SER A 119 -7.34 -13.31 19.49
C SER A 119 -6.17 -14.29 19.33
N LEU A 120 -5.11 -14.15 20.12
CA LEU A 120 -3.96 -15.06 20.11
C LEU A 120 -4.30 -16.46 20.64
N SER A 121 -5.27 -16.59 21.55
CA SER A 121 -5.67 -17.87 22.12
C SER A 121 -6.44 -18.79 21.16
N ILE A 122 -6.93 -18.23 20.05
CA ILE A 122 -7.65 -18.99 19.01
C ILE A 122 -6.66 -19.83 18.18
N PHE A 123 -5.39 -19.43 18.11
CA PHE A 123 -4.38 -20.16 17.34
C PHE A 123 -3.88 -21.39 18.11
N ASP A 124 -3.73 -22.51 17.40
CA ASP A 124 -3.17 -23.76 17.93
C ASP A 124 -1.63 -23.71 17.99
N GLU A 125 -1.10 -22.70 18.69
CA GLU A 125 0.32 -22.47 18.88
C GLU A 125 0.66 -22.41 20.37
N LYS A 126 1.83 -22.97 20.72
CA LYS A 126 2.42 -22.86 22.05
C LYS A 126 3.40 -21.70 22.12
N TYR A 127 3.24 -20.85 23.12
CA TYR A 127 4.07 -19.67 23.34
C TYR A 127 4.95 -19.80 24.58
N ASP A 128 6.17 -19.29 24.50
CA ASP A 128 6.94 -18.89 25.68
C ASP A 128 6.47 -17.50 26.12
N ILE A 129 5.91 -17.40 27.31
CA ILE A 129 5.29 -16.18 27.82
C ILE A 129 6.19 -15.56 28.90
N TYR A 130 6.52 -14.29 28.71
CA TYR A 130 7.32 -13.48 29.63
C TYR A 130 6.53 -12.26 30.05
N VAL A 131 6.41 -12.06 31.36
CA VAL A 131 5.59 -10.99 31.93
C VAL A 131 6.38 -10.17 32.94
N TYR A 132 6.27 -8.85 32.90
CA TYR A 132 6.78 -7.96 33.93
C TYR A 132 5.72 -6.94 34.37
N GLY A 133 5.62 -6.71 35.68
CA GLY A 133 4.72 -5.74 36.28
C GLY A 133 3.26 -6.21 36.38
N ASP A 134 2.39 -5.29 36.80
CA ASP A 134 0.96 -5.55 36.97
C ASP A 134 0.21 -5.42 35.63
N VAL A 135 0.36 -6.42 34.76
CA VAL A 135 -0.37 -6.53 33.49
C VAL A 135 -1.53 -7.51 33.63
N PRO A 136 -2.58 -7.40 32.80
CA PRO A 136 -3.75 -8.25 32.93
C PRO A 136 -3.55 -9.61 32.21
N LEU A 137 -2.38 -10.23 32.40
CA LEU A 137 -1.97 -11.54 31.88
C LEU A 137 -1.33 -12.35 33.01
N GLY A 138 -1.84 -13.55 33.26
CA GLY A 138 -1.40 -14.43 34.35
C GLY A 138 -1.24 -15.89 33.93
N ASN A 139 -0.54 -16.66 34.75
CA ASN A 139 -0.36 -18.11 34.57
C ASN A 139 -1.46 -18.95 35.24
N SER A 140 -2.31 -18.32 36.04
CA SER A 140 -3.41 -18.96 36.76
C SER A 140 -4.64 -18.05 36.73
N LYS A 141 -5.81 -18.61 37.02
CA LYS A 141 -7.09 -17.90 37.03
C LYS A 141 -7.18 -16.95 38.22
N GLU A 142 -6.51 -15.81 38.10
CA GLU A 142 -6.59 -14.67 39.02
C GLU A 142 -7.66 -13.70 38.54
N TYR A 143 -8.32 -13.02 39.47
CA TYR A 143 -9.35 -12.03 39.14
C TYR A 143 -8.75 -10.87 38.33
N GLY A 144 -9.31 -10.59 37.16
CA GLY A 144 -8.88 -9.48 36.29
C GLY A 144 -7.69 -9.79 35.37
N LYS A 145 -7.19 -11.03 35.34
CA LYS A 145 -6.13 -11.45 34.42
C LYS A 145 -6.65 -12.44 33.38
N PHE A 146 -6.16 -12.29 32.15
CA PHE A 146 -6.31 -13.30 31.11
C PHE A 146 -5.34 -14.45 31.36
N THR A 147 -5.75 -15.68 31.05
CA THR A 147 -4.93 -16.88 31.18
C THR A 147 -5.10 -17.74 29.94
N PHE A 148 -3.99 -18.05 29.27
CA PHE A 148 -3.97 -19.01 28.19
C PHE A 148 -4.25 -20.42 28.70
N THR A 149 -4.79 -21.29 27.85
CA THR A 149 -4.92 -22.71 28.19
C THR A 149 -3.54 -23.39 28.21
N ASN A 150 -3.41 -24.52 28.92
CA ASN A 150 -2.16 -25.29 28.95
C ASN A 150 -1.72 -25.78 27.55
N GLU A 151 -2.64 -25.83 26.59
CA GLU A 151 -2.34 -26.21 25.21
C GLU A 151 -1.63 -25.10 24.44
N ASN A 152 -1.79 -23.84 24.86
CA ASN A 152 -1.17 -22.66 24.23
C ASN A 152 0.09 -22.15 24.95
N VAL A 153 0.49 -22.77 26.06
CA VAL A 153 1.63 -22.30 26.87
C VAL A 153 2.75 -23.35 26.89
N ASN A 154 3.93 -22.97 26.40
CA ASN A 154 5.15 -23.76 26.54
C ASN A 154 5.84 -23.45 27.88
N SER A 155 6.01 -22.17 28.18
CA SER A 155 6.55 -21.71 29.46
C SER A 155 5.93 -20.37 29.85
N PHE A 156 5.84 -20.09 31.15
CA PHE A 156 5.39 -18.80 31.66
C PHE A 156 6.36 -18.31 32.73
N LYS A 157 7.01 -17.17 32.48
CA LYS A 157 8.02 -16.58 33.37
C LYS A 157 7.64 -15.16 33.74
N VAL A 158 7.55 -14.91 35.03
CA VAL A 158 7.45 -13.56 35.58
C VAL A 158 8.86 -13.03 35.78
N LEU A 159 9.18 -11.90 35.17
CA LEU A 159 10.49 -11.26 35.28
C LEU A 159 10.55 -10.41 36.55
N GLU A 160 11.71 -10.38 37.19
CA GLU A 160 11.96 -9.57 38.39
C GLU A 160 12.16 -8.08 38.06
N GLU A 161 12.60 -7.78 36.84
CA GLU A 161 12.94 -6.43 36.38
C GLU A 161 12.47 -6.21 34.92
N PRO A 162 12.20 -4.95 34.51
CA PRO A 162 11.75 -4.66 33.15
C PRO A 162 12.88 -4.90 32.15
N LEU A 163 12.58 -5.45 30.97
CA LEU A 163 13.62 -5.62 29.96
C LEU A 163 13.93 -4.32 29.24
N LEU A 164 12.94 -3.46 28.98
CA LEU A 164 13.12 -2.24 28.20
C LEU A 164 14.27 -1.36 28.73
N SER A 165 14.43 -1.28 30.06
CA SER A 165 15.53 -0.54 30.71
C SER A 165 16.90 -1.19 30.54
N LYS A 166 16.96 -2.52 30.30
CA LYS A 166 18.19 -3.32 30.19
C LYS A 166 18.57 -3.71 28.76
N LEU A 167 17.71 -3.45 27.77
CA LEU A 167 17.96 -3.85 26.39
C LEU A 167 19.29 -3.30 25.90
N SER A 168 20.14 -4.20 25.41
CA SER A 168 21.36 -3.83 24.71
C SER A 168 21.05 -3.51 23.25
N VAL A 169 21.97 -2.81 22.62
CA VAL A 169 21.90 -2.54 21.18
C VAL A 169 22.35 -3.79 20.41
N TYR A 170 21.52 -4.26 19.48
CA TYR A 170 21.87 -5.32 18.55
C TYR A 170 21.94 -4.78 17.13
N GLU A 171 23.08 -4.92 16.47
CA GLU A 171 23.26 -4.53 15.06
C GLU A 171 22.28 -5.29 14.15
N GLU A 172 21.89 -6.50 14.54
CA GLU A 172 20.88 -7.31 13.86
C GLU A 172 19.48 -6.67 13.80
N ALA A 173 19.14 -5.85 14.81
CA ALA A 173 17.85 -5.16 14.92
C ALA A 173 17.93 -3.69 14.47
N GLN A 174 19.11 -3.21 14.08
CA GLN A 174 19.30 -1.81 13.69
C GLN A 174 18.73 -1.54 12.31
N LEU A 175 17.85 -0.54 12.21
CA LEU A 175 17.44 0.01 10.93
C LEU A 175 18.59 0.80 10.30
N GLN A 176 18.81 0.57 9.01
CA GLN A 176 19.89 1.21 8.27
C GLN A 176 19.32 2.13 7.18
N PRO A 177 19.98 3.23 6.83
CA PRO A 177 19.64 4.00 5.66
C PRO A 177 19.52 3.10 4.42
N LEU A 178 18.52 3.35 3.58
CA LEU A 178 18.21 2.57 2.38
C LEU A 178 19.44 2.20 1.54
N LYS A 179 20.37 3.15 1.37
CA LYS A 179 21.61 2.91 0.61
C LYS A 179 22.42 1.74 1.18
N LEU A 180 22.57 1.67 2.51
CA LEU A 180 23.27 0.58 3.19
C LEU A 180 22.46 -0.71 3.17
N ALA A 181 21.15 -0.64 3.42
CA ALA A 181 20.27 -1.80 3.37
C ALA A 181 20.28 -2.51 2.00
N LEU A 182 20.32 -1.75 0.89
CA LEU A 182 20.40 -2.31 -0.47
C LEU A 182 21.77 -2.93 -0.81
N THR A 183 22.80 -2.68 0.00
CA THR A 183 24.11 -3.34 -0.08
C THR A 183 24.23 -4.52 0.86
N SER A 184 23.20 -4.80 1.66
CA SER A 184 23.20 -5.90 2.63
C SER A 184 23.57 -7.24 1.98
N PRO A 185 24.41 -8.05 2.63
CA PRO A 185 24.74 -9.41 2.18
C PRO A 185 23.50 -10.29 1.95
N CYS A 186 22.39 -10.01 2.65
CA CYS A 186 21.13 -10.75 2.54
C CYS A 186 20.60 -10.79 1.10
N LEU A 187 20.76 -9.70 0.33
CA LEU A 187 20.27 -9.57 -1.04
C LEU A 187 21.14 -10.30 -2.09
N GLY A 188 22.20 -10.99 -1.64
CA GLY A 188 23.18 -11.66 -2.48
C GLY A 188 24.26 -10.71 -2.99
N LYS A 189 25.51 -11.20 -3.06
CA LYS A 189 26.61 -10.46 -3.69
C LYS A 189 26.26 -10.23 -5.16
N SER A 190 26.26 -8.96 -5.57
CA SER A 190 26.08 -8.59 -6.97
C SER A 190 27.09 -9.36 -7.82
N LYS A 191 26.59 -10.18 -8.76
CA LYS A 191 27.43 -10.88 -9.76
C LYS A 191 28.17 -9.92 -10.70
N PHE A 192 28.05 -8.60 -10.50
CA PHE A 192 28.80 -7.59 -11.26
C PHE A 192 30.30 -7.59 -10.97
N ILE A 193 30.76 -7.95 -9.77
CA ILE A 193 32.20 -7.92 -9.46
C ILE A 193 33.04 -8.80 -10.42
N PRO A 194 32.67 -10.07 -10.70
CA PRO A 194 33.39 -10.86 -11.70
C PRO A 194 33.23 -10.34 -13.14
N ILE A 195 32.11 -9.70 -13.48
CA ILE A 195 31.89 -9.10 -14.81
C ILE A 195 32.78 -7.86 -14.99
N VAL A 196 32.88 -6.99 -13.98
CA VAL A 196 33.74 -5.80 -14.00
C VAL A 196 35.21 -6.19 -14.09
N ILE A 197 35.63 -7.24 -13.37
CA ILE A 197 37.00 -7.77 -13.47
C ILE A 197 37.24 -8.35 -14.89
N SER A 198 36.27 -9.07 -15.46
CA SER A 198 36.38 -9.63 -16.81
C SER A 198 36.46 -8.54 -17.88
N VAL A 199 35.63 -7.49 -17.76
CA VAL A 199 35.65 -6.33 -18.66
C VAL A 199 36.95 -5.54 -18.48
N ALA A 200 37.44 -5.36 -17.26
CA ALA A 200 38.72 -4.70 -17.01
C ALA A 200 39.90 -5.46 -17.63
N ILE A 201 39.88 -6.80 -17.61
CA ILE A 201 40.88 -7.63 -18.30
C ILE A 201 40.75 -7.46 -19.82
N ILE A 202 39.54 -7.48 -20.38
CA ILE A 202 39.32 -7.27 -21.82
C ILE A 202 39.80 -5.89 -22.26
N VAL A 203 39.52 -4.84 -21.47
CA VAL A 203 39.97 -3.47 -21.75
C VAL A 203 41.49 -3.36 -21.63
N ALA A 204 42.11 -3.98 -20.62
CA ALA A 204 43.56 -4.01 -20.47
C ALA A 204 44.25 -4.73 -21.64
N VAL A 205 43.68 -5.85 -22.11
CA VAL A 205 44.15 -6.60 -23.29
C VAL A 205 43.94 -5.79 -24.57
N SER A 206 42.80 -5.10 -24.71
CA SER A 206 42.50 -4.26 -25.86
C SER A 206 43.42 -3.04 -25.94
N ILE A 207 43.71 -2.39 -24.81
CA ILE A 207 44.70 -1.29 -24.73
C ILE A 207 46.10 -1.81 -25.05
N ALA A 208 46.48 -2.98 -24.54
CA ALA A 208 47.77 -3.61 -24.88
C ALA A 208 47.89 -3.92 -26.39
N CYS A 209 46.81 -4.39 -27.02
CA CYS A 209 46.74 -4.59 -28.48
C CYS A 209 46.76 -3.27 -29.26
N HIS A 210 46.10 -2.23 -28.77
CA HIS A 210 46.00 -0.94 -29.47
C HIS A 210 47.32 -0.14 -29.43
N ILE A 211 48.11 -0.29 -28.36
CA ILE A 211 49.46 0.29 -28.25
C ILE A 211 50.44 -0.35 -29.25
N TYR A 212 50.24 -1.62 -29.62
CA TYR A 212 51.08 -2.32 -30.61
C TYR A 212 50.57 -2.26 -32.06
N GLY A 213 49.34 -1.79 -32.29
CA GLY A 213 48.72 -1.72 -33.62
C GLY A 213 48.19 -0.32 -33.91
N SER A 214 49.07 0.64 -34.13
CA SER A 214 48.67 1.98 -34.56
C SER A 214 48.87 2.15 -36.07
N VAL A 215 47.77 2.19 -36.82
CA VAL A 215 47.69 2.86 -38.13
C VAL A 215 46.65 3.99 -37.97
N PRO A 216 46.98 5.23 -38.36
CA PRO A 216 46.11 6.38 -38.13
C PRO A 216 45.09 6.54 -39.26
N SER A 217 43.84 6.87 -38.92
CA SER A 217 42.87 7.38 -39.89
C SER A 217 41.99 8.46 -39.29
N GLU A 218 42.34 9.67 -39.68
CA GLU A 218 41.50 10.76 -40.17
C GLU A 218 40.20 11.17 -39.44
N THR A 219 40.28 12.42 -39.00
CA THR A 219 39.27 13.36 -38.54
C THR A 219 38.08 13.48 -39.51
N PHE A 220 36.87 13.19 -39.05
CA PHE A 220 35.65 13.56 -39.77
C PHE A 220 35.07 14.88 -39.27
N SER A 221 34.82 15.74 -40.26
CA SER A 221 34.29 17.10 -40.19
C SER A 221 32.95 17.24 -39.48
N ASN A 222 32.85 18.40 -38.83
CA ASN A 222 31.67 19.00 -38.22
C ASN A 222 30.44 18.98 -39.16
N MET A 223 29.40 18.22 -38.79
CA MET A 223 28.06 18.42 -39.32
C MET A 223 27.32 19.50 -38.52
N LYS A 224 26.86 20.49 -39.26
CA LYS A 224 26.07 21.64 -38.82
C LYS A 224 24.69 21.15 -38.37
N LEU A 225 24.34 21.34 -37.09
CA LEU A 225 23.03 21.06 -36.52
C LEU A 225 21.95 21.89 -37.25
N VAL A 226 21.21 21.24 -38.14
CA VAL A 226 19.90 21.71 -38.61
C VAL A 226 18.97 21.60 -37.40
N GLY A 227 18.29 22.70 -37.06
CA GLY A 227 17.36 22.77 -35.93
C GLY A 227 16.34 21.63 -35.99
N SER A 228 16.59 20.59 -35.21
CA SER A 228 15.67 19.50 -34.99
C SER A 228 14.47 20.08 -34.26
N ARG A 229 13.30 20.05 -34.90
CA ARG A 229 12.02 20.24 -34.22
C ARG A 229 12.04 19.35 -32.97
N PRO A 230 11.58 19.84 -31.81
CA PRO A 230 11.57 19.02 -30.60
C PRO A 230 10.92 17.67 -30.92
N PRO A 231 11.55 16.55 -30.53
CA PRO A 231 10.99 15.23 -30.83
C PRO A 231 9.58 15.17 -30.25
N VAL A 232 8.58 15.01 -31.13
CA VAL A 232 7.19 14.77 -30.72
C VAL A 232 7.18 13.40 -30.04
N ASN A 233 6.79 13.37 -28.77
CA ASN A 233 6.73 12.13 -28.00
C ASN A 233 5.71 11.18 -28.65
N PRO A 234 6.12 9.99 -29.13
CA PRO A 234 5.22 9.06 -29.83
C PRO A 234 4.07 8.54 -28.94
N TYR A 235 4.20 8.68 -27.62
CA TYR A 235 3.18 8.27 -26.64
C TYR A 235 2.38 9.44 -26.07
N HIS A 236 2.40 10.62 -26.72
CA HIS A 236 1.68 11.79 -26.21
C HIS A 236 0.18 11.51 -25.98
N GLU A 237 -0.49 10.89 -26.95
CA GLU A 237 -1.90 10.50 -26.87
C GLU A 237 -2.19 9.50 -25.74
N TYR A 238 -1.29 8.52 -25.53
CA TYR A 238 -1.40 7.57 -24.40
C TYR A 238 -1.37 8.30 -23.05
N TYR A 239 -0.49 9.28 -22.91
CA TYR A 239 -0.38 10.06 -21.67
C TYR A 239 -1.55 11.03 -21.48
N GLU A 240 -2.06 11.61 -22.57
CA GLU A 240 -3.26 12.45 -22.54
C GLU A 240 -4.50 11.65 -22.12
N ALA A 241 -4.68 10.44 -22.67
CA ALA A 241 -5.77 9.55 -22.31
C ALA A 241 -5.72 9.09 -20.83
N LEU A 242 -4.51 9.03 -20.24
CA LEU A 242 -4.31 8.73 -18.81
C LEU A 242 -4.24 9.96 -17.91
N ALA A 243 -4.35 11.17 -18.48
CA ALA A 243 -4.35 12.44 -17.76
C ALA A 243 -5.71 12.68 -17.08
N THR A 244 -6.09 11.73 -16.23
CA THR A 244 -7.27 11.77 -15.38
C THR A 244 -6.85 11.83 -13.91
N PRO A 245 -7.75 12.19 -12.99
CA PRO A 245 -7.51 11.99 -11.57
C PRO A 245 -7.23 10.52 -11.21
N GLN A 246 -6.68 10.30 -10.00
CA GLN A 246 -6.43 8.97 -9.45
C GLN A 246 -7.76 8.21 -9.26
N PRO A 247 -7.91 6.96 -9.75
CA PRO A 247 -9.13 6.17 -9.59
C PRO A 247 -9.62 6.08 -8.15
N GLN A 248 -8.70 5.90 -7.19
CA GLN A 248 -9.07 5.89 -5.77
C GLN A 248 -9.70 7.22 -5.33
N GLN A 249 -9.10 8.35 -5.70
CA GLN A 249 -9.61 9.68 -5.33
C GLN A 249 -10.97 9.95 -5.97
N GLN A 250 -11.17 9.53 -7.22
CA GLN A 250 -12.46 9.64 -7.92
C GLN A 250 -13.56 8.85 -7.21
N LEU A 251 -13.30 7.60 -6.82
CA LEU A 251 -14.29 6.80 -6.11
C LEU A 251 -14.57 7.32 -4.69
N ILE A 252 -13.57 7.89 -4.01
CA ILE A 252 -13.78 8.59 -2.72
C ILE A 252 -14.66 9.83 -2.92
N GLU A 253 -14.35 10.70 -3.88
CA GLU A 253 -15.15 11.90 -4.17
C GLU A 253 -16.58 11.51 -4.58
N PHE A 254 -16.75 10.51 -5.44
CA PHE A 254 -18.06 9.98 -5.83
C PHE A 254 -18.90 9.53 -4.63
N VAL A 255 -18.31 8.75 -3.71
CA VAL A 255 -18.99 8.27 -2.49
C VAL A 255 -19.37 9.45 -1.60
N LEU A 256 -18.48 10.45 -1.44
CA LEU A 256 -18.76 11.65 -0.63
C LEU A 256 -19.87 12.51 -1.22
N VAL A 257 -19.86 12.75 -2.54
CA VAL A 257 -20.92 13.48 -3.25
C VAL A 257 -22.27 12.77 -3.07
N THR A 258 -22.28 11.44 -3.23
CA THR A 258 -23.48 10.62 -3.03
C THR A 258 -23.99 10.69 -1.59
N ARG A 259 -23.09 10.59 -0.60
CA ARG A 259 -23.43 10.71 0.84
C ARG A 259 -23.96 12.09 1.21
N SER A 260 -23.40 13.15 0.64
CA SER A 260 -23.89 14.51 0.85
C SER A 260 -25.32 14.66 0.33
N ALA A 261 -25.64 14.09 -0.83
CA ALA A 261 -26.99 14.13 -1.37
C ALA A 261 -28.03 13.41 -0.49
N TYR A 262 -27.63 12.40 0.29
CA TYR A 262 -28.52 11.73 1.25
C TYR A 262 -28.95 12.62 2.43
N THR A 263 -28.31 13.77 2.64
CA THR A 263 -28.73 14.71 3.69
C THR A 263 -29.94 15.55 3.29
N LEU A 264 -30.42 15.45 2.05
CA LEU A 264 -31.59 16.19 1.56
C LEU A 264 -32.90 15.61 2.15
N PRO A 265 -33.61 16.34 3.03
CA PRO A 265 -34.80 15.82 3.67
C PRO A 265 -35.97 15.70 2.67
N GLY A 266 -36.63 14.54 2.64
CA GLY A 266 -37.79 14.29 1.79
C GLY A 266 -37.44 14.08 0.30
N TRP A 267 -36.19 13.73 0.01
CA TRP A 267 -35.73 13.37 -1.33
C TRP A 267 -35.07 11.99 -1.32
N LYS A 268 -35.33 11.21 -2.36
CA LYS A 268 -34.67 9.93 -2.60
C LYS A 268 -33.77 10.05 -3.82
N ILE A 269 -32.55 9.53 -3.71
CA ILE A 269 -31.63 9.41 -4.84
C ILE A 269 -32.09 8.22 -5.70
N ASN A 270 -32.39 8.48 -6.97
CA ASN A 270 -32.72 7.45 -7.96
C ASN A 270 -31.46 6.93 -8.65
N ASN A 271 -30.59 7.85 -9.07
CA ASN A 271 -29.35 7.51 -9.78
C ASN A 271 -28.27 8.54 -9.47
N VAL A 272 -27.03 8.09 -9.40
CA VAL A 272 -25.83 8.93 -9.40
C VAL A 272 -24.92 8.44 -10.48
N SER A 273 -24.53 9.35 -11.38
CA SER A 273 -23.58 9.05 -12.44
C SER A 273 -22.40 10.00 -12.41
N TYR A 274 -21.26 9.53 -12.89
CA TYR A 274 -20.07 10.33 -13.18
C TYR A 274 -19.69 10.10 -14.63
N ASN A 275 -19.55 11.18 -15.40
CA ASN A 275 -19.02 11.18 -16.75
C ASN A 275 -18.41 12.56 -17.06
N ASP A 276 -17.36 12.61 -17.87
CA ASP A 276 -16.72 13.85 -18.34
C ASP A 276 -16.39 14.85 -17.19
N ASN A 277 -15.80 14.33 -16.09
CA ASN A 277 -15.48 15.09 -14.87
C ASN A 277 -16.69 15.79 -14.21
N ARG A 278 -17.90 15.25 -14.39
CA ARG A 278 -19.12 15.78 -13.78
C ARG A 278 -19.93 14.67 -13.12
N TYR A 279 -20.43 14.98 -11.93
CA TYR A 279 -21.41 14.18 -11.23
C TYR A 279 -22.82 14.65 -11.58
N THR A 280 -23.71 13.70 -11.86
CA THR A 280 -25.13 13.94 -12.07
C THR A 280 -25.91 13.10 -11.08
N ILE A 281 -26.65 13.76 -10.19
CA ILE A 281 -27.52 13.11 -9.19
C ILE A 281 -28.97 13.35 -9.59
N GLN A 282 -29.73 12.27 -9.74
CA GLN A 282 -31.16 12.30 -10.02
C GLN A 282 -31.93 12.05 -8.74
N LEU A 283 -32.80 13.00 -8.37
CA LEU A 283 -33.63 12.93 -7.17
C LEU A 283 -35.10 12.77 -7.54
N ALA A 284 -35.81 11.93 -6.76
CA ALA A 284 -37.26 11.86 -6.72
C ALA A 284 -37.79 12.40 -5.40
N SER A 285 -38.92 13.12 -5.45
CA SER A 285 -39.55 13.66 -4.25
C SER A 285 -40.20 12.55 -3.44
N THR A 286 -39.98 12.58 -2.13
CA THR A 286 -40.70 11.78 -1.13
C THR A 286 -41.32 12.68 -0.07
N GLY A 287 -41.74 13.89 -0.46
CA GLY A 287 -42.33 14.91 0.43
C GLY A 287 -41.44 16.11 0.75
N GLY A 288 -40.23 16.21 0.16
CA GLY A 288 -39.32 17.33 0.32
C GLY A 288 -39.69 18.54 -0.55
N SER A 289 -39.25 19.74 -0.14
CA SER A 289 -39.52 20.98 -0.87
C SER A 289 -38.42 21.29 -1.88
N ILE A 290 -38.79 21.86 -3.04
CA ILE A 290 -37.83 22.32 -4.06
C ILE A 290 -36.84 23.35 -3.47
N ALA A 291 -37.35 24.26 -2.62
CA ALA A 291 -36.54 25.26 -1.94
C ALA A 291 -35.41 24.64 -1.09
N SER A 292 -35.66 23.52 -0.41
CA SER A 292 -34.62 22.83 0.37
C SER A 292 -33.49 22.28 -0.51
N VAL A 293 -33.82 21.77 -1.70
CA VAL A 293 -32.82 21.28 -2.66
C VAL A 293 -32.04 22.45 -3.25
N GLN A 294 -32.72 23.53 -3.60
CA GLN A 294 -32.06 24.73 -4.13
C GLN A 294 -31.07 25.32 -3.12
N SER A 295 -31.47 25.51 -1.85
CA SER A 295 -30.56 26.03 -0.82
C SER A 295 -29.39 25.10 -0.56
N TRP A 296 -29.61 23.77 -0.54
CA TRP A 296 -28.52 22.81 -0.42
C TRP A 296 -27.58 22.85 -1.63
N ALA A 297 -28.11 23.01 -2.85
CA ALA A 297 -27.32 23.10 -4.06
C ALA A 297 -26.46 24.38 -4.08
N GLU A 298 -27.02 25.52 -3.69
CA GLU A 298 -26.30 26.80 -3.55
C GLU A 298 -25.15 26.69 -2.53
N LEU A 299 -25.40 26.09 -1.36
CA LEU A 299 -24.37 25.89 -0.33
C LEU A 299 -23.20 25.01 -0.79
N ASN A 300 -23.46 24.07 -1.71
CA ASN A 300 -22.45 23.14 -2.22
C ASN A 300 -21.91 23.55 -3.61
N ASN A 301 -22.30 24.72 -4.14
CA ASN A 301 -21.95 25.17 -5.50
C ASN A 301 -22.36 24.17 -6.61
N ILE A 302 -23.55 23.59 -6.48
CA ILE A 302 -24.09 22.57 -7.38
C ILE A 302 -25.17 23.20 -8.27
N ASN A 303 -25.14 22.91 -9.56
CA ASN A 303 -26.15 23.38 -10.49
C ASN A 303 -27.40 22.50 -10.45
N MET A 304 -28.55 23.09 -10.21
CA MET A 304 -29.84 22.39 -10.14
C MET A 304 -30.69 22.66 -11.38
N ASN A 305 -31.16 21.59 -12.01
CA ASN A 305 -32.11 21.62 -13.12
C ASN A 305 -33.41 20.90 -12.71
N LEU A 306 -34.54 21.54 -12.97
CA LEU A 306 -35.86 20.96 -12.75
C LEU A 306 -36.36 20.31 -14.05
N GLU A 307 -36.70 19.03 -13.99
CA GLU A 307 -37.43 18.32 -15.03
C GLU A 307 -38.81 17.88 -14.52
N ALA A 308 -39.71 17.47 -15.41
CA ALA A 308 -41.13 17.25 -15.10
C ALA A 308 -41.40 16.34 -13.88
N GLU A 309 -40.53 15.34 -13.63
CA GLU A 309 -40.72 14.34 -12.58
C GLU A 309 -39.48 14.13 -11.68
N LYS A 310 -38.39 14.86 -11.93
CA LYS A 310 -37.12 14.67 -11.23
C LYS A 310 -36.33 15.97 -11.12
N ILE A 311 -35.52 16.05 -10.07
CA ILE A 311 -34.52 17.10 -9.95
C ILE A 311 -33.18 16.50 -10.37
N ILE A 312 -32.46 17.21 -11.24
CA ILE A 312 -31.10 16.86 -11.64
C ILE A 312 -30.13 17.85 -11.01
N LEU A 313 -29.20 17.32 -10.24
CA LEU A 313 -28.10 18.08 -9.66
C LEU A 313 -26.81 17.76 -10.41
N ASN A 314 -26.08 18.78 -10.81
CA ASN A 314 -24.83 18.67 -11.55
C ASN A 314 -23.69 19.33 -10.77
N ALA A 315 -22.71 18.53 -10.37
CA ALA A 315 -21.52 18.99 -9.65
C ALA A 315 -20.27 18.70 -10.50
N PRO A 316 -19.35 19.66 -10.70
CA PRO A 316 -18.06 19.37 -11.30
C PRO A 316 -17.18 18.56 -10.32
N SER A 317 -16.33 17.68 -10.83
CA SER A 317 -15.21 17.13 -10.05
C SER A 317 -14.15 18.20 -9.85
N LEU A 318 -13.61 18.27 -8.64
CA LEU A 318 -12.54 19.22 -8.28
C LEU A 318 -11.17 18.54 -8.19
N LEU A 319 -11.07 17.28 -8.61
CA LEU A 319 -9.84 16.52 -8.53
C LEU A 319 -8.84 16.95 -9.61
N ASN A 320 -7.58 17.02 -9.21
CA ASN A 320 -6.48 17.25 -10.13
C ASN A 320 -6.09 15.95 -10.84
N ASN A 321 -5.56 16.08 -12.05
CA ASN A 321 -4.98 14.96 -12.77
C ASN A 321 -3.80 14.36 -12.01
N ARG A 322 -3.66 13.04 -12.06
CA ARG A 322 -2.55 12.32 -11.43
C ARG A 322 -1.24 12.57 -12.17
N SER A 323 -0.11 12.24 -11.53
CA SER A 323 1.19 12.26 -12.18
C SER A 323 1.23 11.28 -13.35
N GLN A 324 1.87 11.67 -14.44
CA GLN A 324 2.01 10.85 -15.65
C GLN A 324 2.66 9.49 -15.36
N PHE A 325 2.14 8.43 -15.98
CA PHE A 325 2.75 7.11 -15.92
C PHE A 325 4.13 7.10 -16.56
N THR A 326 5.07 6.38 -15.96
CA THR A 326 6.44 6.24 -16.49
C THR A 326 6.70 4.87 -17.13
N THR A 327 5.77 3.93 -16.96
CA THR A 327 5.86 2.57 -17.48
C THR A 327 4.70 2.33 -18.41
N ILE A 328 4.99 1.78 -19.58
CA ILE A 328 4.01 1.32 -20.57
C ILE A 328 4.02 -0.20 -20.49
N TYR A 329 2.84 -0.80 -20.39
CA TYR A 329 2.65 -2.24 -20.20
C TYR A 329 1.90 -2.83 -21.38
N PRO A 330 2.14 -4.10 -21.75
CA PRO A 330 1.31 -4.82 -22.71
C PRO A 330 -0.15 -4.82 -22.28
N ILE A 331 -1.07 -4.52 -23.21
CA ILE A 331 -2.50 -4.44 -22.87
C ILE A 331 -3.01 -5.74 -22.21
N GLN A 332 -2.51 -6.90 -22.64
CA GLN A 332 -2.88 -8.18 -22.05
C GLN A 332 -2.40 -8.33 -20.60
N GLN A 333 -1.24 -7.76 -20.26
CA GLN A 333 -0.72 -7.75 -18.91
C GLN A 333 -1.58 -6.86 -18.00
N VAL A 334 -1.94 -5.67 -18.49
CA VAL A 334 -2.81 -4.74 -17.75
C VAL A 334 -4.18 -5.38 -17.49
N LEU A 335 -4.78 -5.98 -18.52
CA LEU A 335 -6.06 -6.68 -18.38
C LEU A 335 -5.98 -7.85 -17.41
N GLY A 336 -4.91 -8.65 -17.45
CA GLY A 336 -4.72 -9.76 -16.51
C GLY A 336 -4.67 -9.29 -15.06
N LEU A 337 -3.84 -8.28 -14.77
CA LEU A 337 -3.74 -7.69 -13.43
C LEU A 337 -5.08 -7.08 -12.98
N LEU A 338 -5.72 -6.30 -13.84
CA LEU A 338 -7.01 -5.68 -13.57
C LEU A 338 -8.08 -6.72 -13.21
N ILE A 339 -8.15 -7.83 -13.94
CA ILE A 339 -9.09 -8.92 -13.67
C ILE A 339 -8.80 -9.57 -12.32
N ASP A 340 -7.53 -9.87 -12.03
CA ASP A 340 -7.12 -10.49 -10.77
C ASP A 340 -7.45 -9.59 -9.56
N ASP A 341 -7.20 -8.29 -9.70
CA ASP A 341 -7.46 -7.28 -8.67
C ASP A 341 -8.96 -7.04 -8.47
N ILE A 342 -9.75 -6.94 -9.54
CA ILE A 342 -11.22 -6.82 -9.43
C ILE A 342 -11.83 -8.10 -8.84
N ASN A 343 -11.40 -9.29 -9.27
CA ASN A 343 -11.95 -10.56 -8.78
C ASN A 343 -11.66 -10.78 -7.28
N ARG A 344 -10.58 -10.20 -6.75
CA ARG A 344 -10.25 -10.22 -5.32
C ARG A 344 -11.32 -9.50 -4.49
N ILE A 345 -11.93 -8.45 -5.05
CA ILE A 345 -12.96 -7.64 -4.38
C ILE A 345 -14.37 -8.13 -4.73
N PHE A 346 -14.62 -8.43 -6.00
CA PHE A 346 -15.89 -8.87 -6.54
C PHE A 346 -15.74 -10.29 -7.10
N PRO A 347 -15.93 -11.35 -6.28
CA PRO A 347 -15.72 -12.73 -6.69
C PRO A 347 -16.80 -13.27 -7.67
N SER A 348 -17.34 -12.45 -8.58
CA SER A 348 -18.43 -12.82 -9.50
C SER A 348 -18.18 -12.31 -10.92
N LYS A 349 -18.88 -12.91 -11.90
CA LYS A 349 -18.73 -12.71 -13.36
C LYS A 349 -19.23 -11.35 -13.88
N GLY A 350 -19.07 -10.27 -13.12
CA GLY A 350 -19.57 -8.94 -13.45
C GLY A 350 -18.72 -8.16 -14.46
N ILE A 351 -17.60 -8.70 -14.92
CA ILE A 351 -16.66 -7.99 -15.80
C ILE A 351 -16.98 -8.29 -17.28
N THR A 352 -17.13 -7.25 -18.07
CA THR A 352 -17.33 -7.31 -19.52
C THR A 352 -16.29 -6.45 -20.24
N PHE A 353 -15.91 -6.86 -21.44
CA PHE A 353 -14.85 -6.23 -22.25
C PHE A 353 -15.41 -5.76 -23.58
N SER A 354 -14.93 -4.61 -24.02
CA SER A 354 -15.16 -4.08 -25.37
C SER A 354 -14.11 -4.62 -26.34
N ASP A 355 -14.28 -4.32 -27.63
CA ASP A 355 -13.25 -4.60 -28.62
C ASP A 355 -12.00 -3.73 -28.38
N ILE A 356 -10.82 -4.31 -28.59
CA ILE A 356 -9.55 -3.60 -28.47
C ILE A 356 -9.37 -2.67 -29.67
N THR A 357 -9.28 -1.38 -29.41
CA THR A 357 -8.95 -0.36 -30.40
C THR A 357 -7.43 -0.22 -30.49
N ASN A 358 -6.88 -0.34 -31.69
CA ASN A 358 -5.44 -0.22 -31.93
C ASN A 358 -5.11 1.19 -32.43
N TYR A 359 -4.28 1.90 -31.68
CA TYR A 359 -3.66 3.16 -32.09
C TYR A 359 -2.24 2.91 -32.59
N GLN A 360 -1.58 3.94 -33.12
CA GLN A 360 -0.25 3.80 -33.73
C GLN A 360 0.82 3.28 -32.74
N HIS A 361 0.70 3.66 -31.46
CA HIS A 361 1.71 3.38 -30.43
C HIS A 361 1.14 2.75 -29.15
N TYR A 362 -0.18 2.55 -29.07
CA TYR A 362 -0.83 1.94 -27.92
C TYR A 362 -2.15 1.27 -28.34
N LYS A 363 -2.74 0.55 -27.41
CA LYS A 363 -4.04 -0.11 -27.52
C LYS A 363 -4.92 0.34 -26.36
N GLU A 364 -6.21 0.34 -26.61
CA GLU A 364 -7.22 0.74 -25.64
C GLU A 364 -8.39 -0.25 -25.66
N THR A 365 -8.98 -0.49 -24.50
CA THR A 365 -10.27 -1.17 -24.38
C THR A 365 -11.04 -0.63 -23.18
N ASP A 366 -12.36 -0.57 -23.32
CA ASP A 366 -13.25 -0.30 -22.19
C ASP A 366 -13.60 -1.61 -21.48
N VAL A 367 -13.56 -1.58 -20.14
CA VAL A 367 -13.90 -2.69 -19.24
C VAL A 367 -15.02 -2.23 -18.31
N THR A 368 -16.17 -2.89 -18.38
CA THR A 368 -17.32 -2.57 -17.52
C THR A 368 -17.45 -3.59 -16.40
N VAL A 369 -17.43 -3.08 -15.17
CA VAL A 369 -17.57 -3.85 -13.93
C VAL A 369 -18.97 -3.64 -13.38
N ASN A 370 -19.78 -4.69 -13.42
CA ASN A 370 -21.14 -4.71 -12.91
C ASN A 370 -21.17 -5.24 -11.48
N PHE A 371 -21.90 -4.57 -10.60
CA PHE A 371 -22.04 -4.97 -9.20
C PHE A 371 -23.46 -4.72 -8.69
N SER A 372 -23.86 -5.47 -7.66
CA SER A 372 -25.17 -5.36 -7.05
C SER A 372 -25.06 -5.41 -5.53
N LYS A 373 -25.74 -4.46 -4.87
CA LYS A 373 -25.88 -4.36 -3.41
C LYS A 373 -24.56 -4.42 -2.65
N ILE A 374 -23.59 -3.60 -3.07
CA ILE A 374 -22.28 -3.51 -2.42
C ILE A 374 -22.25 -2.34 -1.43
N ASP A 375 -21.45 -2.47 -0.37
CA ASP A 375 -21.17 -1.34 0.52
C ASP A 375 -20.32 -0.29 -0.24
N PRO A 376 -20.57 1.02 -0.06
CA PRO A 376 -19.78 2.07 -0.71
C PRO A 376 -18.27 1.99 -0.45
N GLY A 377 -17.84 1.43 0.69
CA GLY A 377 -16.43 1.19 1.00
C GLY A 377 -15.76 0.20 0.04
N VAL A 378 -16.52 -0.74 -0.52
CA VAL A 378 -16.01 -1.71 -1.51
C VAL A 378 -15.59 -1.02 -2.81
N LEU A 379 -16.28 0.06 -3.21
CA LEU A 379 -15.83 0.87 -4.35
C LEU A 379 -14.51 1.58 -4.05
N ILE A 380 -14.31 2.05 -2.83
CA ILE A 380 -13.04 2.69 -2.44
C ILE A 380 -11.90 1.67 -2.51
N LEU A 381 -12.14 0.44 -2.07
CA LEU A 381 -11.17 -0.66 -2.21
C LEU A 381 -10.85 -0.95 -3.68
N MET A 382 -11.87 -0.99 -4.56
CA MET A 382 -11.65 -1.14 -6.00
C MET A 382 -10.73 -0.05 -6.55
N GLY A 383 -10.96 1.21 -6.15
CA GLY A 383 -10.11 2.32 -6.56
C GLY A 383 -8.66 2.18 -6.08
N GLN A 384 -8.44 1.60 -4.90
CA GLN A 384 -7.09 1.33 -4.36
C GLN A 384 -6.36 0.27 -5.18
N GLU A 385 -7.03 -0.85 -5.49
CA GLU A 385 -6.38 -1.95 -6.21
C GLU A 385 -5.98 -1.54 -7.64
N ILE A 386 -6.76 -0.65 -8.29
CA ILE A 386 -6.50 -0.25 -9.68
C ILE A 386 -5.67 1.04 -9.81
N ASP A 387 -5.25 1.68 -8.71
CA ASP A 387 -4.59 3.00 -8.74
C ASP A 387 -3.23 2.99 -9.46
N GLU A 388 -2.52 1.86 -9.38
CA GLU A 388 -1.18 1.69 -9.98
C GLU A 388 -1.22 1.19 -11.43
N LEU A 389 -2.40 0.83 -11.94
CA LEU A 389 -2.58 0.34 -13.31
C LEU A 389 -2.83 1.51 -14.28
N PRO A 390 -2.42 1.40 -15.55
CA PRO A 390 -2.73 2.38 -16.59
C PRO A 390 -4.22 2.30 -17.00
N VAL A 391 -5.09 2.64 -16.04
CA VAL A 391 -6.55 2.65 -16.18
C VAL A 391 -7.11 3.99 -15.75
N ALA A 392 -8.15 4.45 -16.42
CA ALA A 392 -8.91 5.64 -16.07
C ALA A 392 -10.39 5.30 -15.87
N ILE A 393 -11.06 5.92 -14.90
CA ILE A 393 -12.51 5.77 -14.78
C ILE A 393 -13.16 6.66 -15.84
N ASN A 394 -13.85 6.04 -16.77
CA ASN A 394 -14.57 6.73 -17.84
C ASN A 394 -15.98 7.11 -17.38
N MET A 395 -16.70 6.13 -16.81
CA MET A 395 -18.08 6.32 -16.38
C MET A 395 -18.35 5.56 -15.09
N ILE A 396 -19.16 6.15 -14.21
CA ILE A 396 -19.77 5.47 -13.06
C ILE A 396 -21.27 5.67 -13.19
N ASN A 397 -22.05 4.61 -12.99
CA ASN A 397 -23.50 4.69 -12.99
C ASN A 397 -24.07 3.82 -11.88
N ILE A 398 -24.64 4.43 -10.85
CA ILE A 398 -25.04 3.74 -9.62
C ILE A 398 -26.47 4.14 -9.23
N THR A 399 -27.26 3.12 -8.88
CA THR A 399 -28.55 3.21 -8.21
C THR A 399 -28.36 2.92 -6.72
N PRO A 400 -28.44 3.93 -5.84
CA PRO A 400 -28.32 3.72 -4.41
C PRO A 400 -29.64 3.20 -3.80
N GLN A 401 -29.58 2.14 -2.99
CA GLN A 401 -30.73 1.57 -2.30
C GLN A 401 -30.35 1.08 -0.91
N ASP A 402 -31.05 1.57 0.12
CA ASP A 402 -30.87 1.14 1.52
C ASP A 402 -29.42 1.23 2.02
N GLY A 403 -28.69 2.26 1.57
CA GLY A 403 -27.28 2.48 1.90
C GLY A 403 -26.29 1.65 1.08
N LEU A 404 -26.77 0.75 0.24
CA LEU A 404 -25.98 -0.08 -0.67
C LEU A 404 -26.03 0.44 -2.10
N PHE A 405 -25.02 0.10 -2.89
CA PHE A 405 -24.89 0.53 -4.28
C PHE A 405 -25.07 -0.65 -5.25
N SER A 406 -25.81 -0.43 -6.34
CA SER A 406 -25.88 -1.33 -7.49
C SER A 406 -25.66 -0.54 -8.76
N GLY A 407 -24.98 -1.11 -9.75
CA GLY A 407 -24.70 -0.41 -10.99
C GLY A 407 -23.44 -0.92 -11.68
N ASP A 408 -22.82 -0.03 -12.43
CA ASP A 408 -21.66 -0.32 -13.26
C ASP A 408 -20.60 0.79 -13.19
N ILE A 409 -19.35 0.39 -13.36
CA ILE A 409 -18.20 1.29 -13.57
C ILE A 409 -17.52 0.86 -14.86
N THR A 410 -17.37 1.80 -15.79
CA THR A 410 -16.60 1.60 -17.02
C THR A 410 -15.22 2.21 -16.87
N LEU A 411 -14.21 1.35 -16.99
CA LEU A 411 -12.80 1.68 -16.93
C LEU A 411 -12.23 1.69 -18.35
N LYS A 412 -11.51 2.75 -18.70
CA LYS A 412 -10.70 2.81 -19.91
C LYS A 412 -9.31 2.24 -19.60
N VAL A 413 -8.92 1.16 -20.27
CA VAL A 413 -7.67 0.43 -20.01
C VAL A 413 -6.72 0.64 -21.18
N LEU A 414 -5.49 1.06 -20.89
CA LEU A 414 -4.47 1.38 -21.90
C LEU A 414 -3.22 0.51 -21.74
N GLY A 415 -2.59 0.16 -22.86
CA GLY A 415 -1.34 -0.61 -22.91
C GLY A 415 -0.73 -0.64 -24.31
N ASP A 416 0.42 -1.27 -24.53
CA ASP A 416 1.05 -1.39 -25.86
C ASP A 416 0.62 -2.61 -26.70
#